data_AF-A0A9P9XY59-F1
#
_entry.id   AF-A0A9P9XY59-F1
#
_cell.length_a   1.000
_cell.length_b   1.000
_cell.length_c   1.000
_cell.angle_alpha   90.00
_cell.angle_beta   90.00
_cell.angle_gamma   90.00
#
_symmetry.space_group_name_H-M   'P 1'
#
loop_
_entity.id
_entity.type
_entity.pdbx_description
1 polymer ?
#
loop_
_entity_poly.entity_id
_entity_poly.type
_entity_poly.pdbx_seq_one_letter_code
_entity_poly.pdbx_strand_id
1 'polypeptide(L)'
;MAENASNAGPEPGSRVTIGITFGNSNSSIAYTTDSKAEVIADEAGDRQIPTVLSYNDGDEYYGGQAKAFLVRQPKNTIAYFRDFLGQDFKSIDPTHCHAAAHPEDTSGTVSFSVKDKEEESSTLSVSEVSTRFMRRLVSAASEYLGKKVTSAVITVPTSYTEKQREALIKAANDAGLEILQLIADPVAAILAYDARPEAEISDKIVVVADLGGTRSDVTVVASRGGMYTILATAHDFDFAGVHLDNALMEHFAKEFMKKHNTDPRSNPKSLAKLRLEAEATKKALSLGSNAQFSVESLADGYDFSVSINRIRYEMVGRKVFEGFNRLVEGAVKKAGLDVLDVDEVVMCGGTSHTPRIANNLRGIFPETTAIQAPATSTTAINPSELQARGAALQASLIQEYEAADIEQSTHPAVTTVKHIANAVGVVTGENGDVFLPIMPAETAVPARRTVQIPTPAEGGDVLVRVVEGGTHIKVTKPEPKPAKEESADKEDDEDDSDFDSDEEEEEEKREKIWKIGGELAEAAVRGVKKGGKVEVTINVAADLGVTVTAREVGAKGGVRGQI
;
A
#
# COMPACT_ATOMS: atom_id res chain seq x y z
N MET A 1 -47.37 -11.30 -19.20
CA MET A 1 -46.10 -11.30 -19.95
C MET A 1 -45.60 -9.86 -20.04
N ALA A 2 -44.81 -9.47 -19.05
CA ALA A 2 -43.88 -8.35 -19.11
C ALA A 2 -42.75 -8.82 -18.20
N GLU A 3 -41.75 -9.43 -18.84
CA GLU A 3 -40.61 -10.07 -18.18
C GLU A 3 -39.81 -9.04 -17.39
N ASN A 4 -39.30 -9.49 -16.24
CA ASN A 4 -38.12 -8.93 -15.59
C ASN A 4 -36.99 -8.90 -16.62
N ALA A 5 -36.77 -7.75 -17.27
CA ALA A 5 -35.47 -7.45 -17.83
C ALA A 5 -34.53 -7.21 -16.65
N SER A 6 -33.93 -8.29 -16.16
CA SER A 6 -32.72 -8.19 -15.34
C SER A 6 -31.73 -7.32 -16.10
N ASN A 7 -31.19 -6.29 -15.45
CA ASN A 7 -30.02 -5.54 -15.93
C ASN A 7 -28.84 -6.52 -16.08
N ALA A 8 -28.81 -7.28 -17.16
CA ALA A 8 -27.64 -8.06 -17.53
C ALA A 8 -26.58 -7.04 -17.96
N GLY A 9 -25.42 -7.08 -17.31
CA GLY A 9 -24.26 -6.30 -17.72
C GLY A 9 -23.83 -6.63 -19.17
N PRO A 10 -22.86 -5.89 -19.72
CA PRO A 10 -22.28 -6.22 -21.03
C PRO A 10 -21.81 -7.68 -21.07
N GLU A 11 -22.03 -8.36 -22.21
CA GLU A 11 -21.53 -9.73 -22.40
C GLU A 11 -20.00 -9.75 -22.28
N PRO A 12 -19.39 -10.78 -21.67
CA PRO A 12 -17.96 -10.78 -21.35
C PRO A 12 -17.04 -10.46 -22.54
N GLY A 13 -17.31 -11.03 -23.72
CA GLY A 13 -16.52 -10.77 -24.94
C GLY A 13 -16.69 -9.37 -25.55
N SER A 14 -17.61 -8.56 -25.03
CA SER A 14 -17.89 -7.19 -25.50
C SER A 14 -17.37 -6.11 -24.54
N ARG A 15 -16.85 -6.51 -23.37
CA ARG A 15 -16.41 -5.58 -22.34
C ARG A 15 -15.19 -4.80 -22.78
N VAL A 16 -15.16 -3.52 -22.41
CA VAL A 16 -13.94 -2.69 -22.41
C VAL A 16 -13.63 -2.39 -20.96
N THR A 17 -12.57 -3.02 -20.45
CA THR A 17 -12.26 -3.06 -19.02
C THR A 17 -11.14 -2.10 -18.64
N ILE A 18 -11.25 -1.52 -17.45
CA ILE A 18 -10.23 -0.68 -16.82
C ILE A 18 -10.05 -1.04 -15.34
N GLY A 19 -8.91 -0.66 -14.77
CA GLY A 19 -8.70 -0.59 -13.33
C GLY A 19 -8.88 0.84 -12.84
N ILE A 20 -9.59 1.03 -11.73
CA ILE A 20 -9.75 2.34 -11.09
C ILE A 20 -9.28 2.27 -9.64
N THR A 21 -8.48 3.26 -9.27
CA THR A 21 -8.26 3.61 -7.86
C THR A 21 -9.06 4.85 -7.55
N PHE A 22 -9.96 4.77 -6.57
CA PHE A 22 -10.82 5.86 -6.15
C PHE A 22 -10.46 6.31 -4.73
N GLY A 23 -9.53 7.26 -4.58
CA GLY A 23 -9.06 7.76 -3.29
C GLY A 23 -9.70 9.09 -2.88
N ASN A 24 -9.56 9.51 -1.62
CA ASN A 24 -10.07 10.82 -1.16
C ASN A 24 -9.37 12.01 -1.79
N SER A 25 -8.06 11.92 -2.02
CA SER A 25 -7.26 13.03 -2.55
C SER A 25 -7.12 12.97 -4.06
N ASN A 26 -6.77 11.79 -4.59
CA ASN A 26 -6.64 11.55 -6.02
C ASN A 26 -7.25 10.20 -6.38
N SER A 27 -7.61 10.09 -7.65
CA SER A 27 -8.03 8.88 -8.34
C SER A 27 -7.09 8.64 -9.52
N SER A 28 -7.01 7.39 -9.98
CA SER A 28 -6.20 7.01 -11.13
C SER A 28 -6.89 5.91 -11.91
N ILE A 29 -6.65 5.89 -13.21
CA ILE A 29 -7.23 4.92 -14.13
C ILE A 29 -6.11 4.20 -14.86
N ALA A 30 -6.22 2.89 -15.01
CA ALA A 30 -5.27 2.11 -15.77
C ALA A 30 -5.99 1.08 -16.65
N TYR A 31 -5.28 0.57 -17.65
CA TYR A 31 -5.75 -0.49 -18.52
C TYR A 31 -4.57 -1.40 -18.87
N THR A 32 -4.82 -2.51 -19.54
CA THR A 32 -3.79 -3.47 -19.93
C THR A 32 -3.58 -3.44 -21.45
N THR A 33 -2.32 -3.29 -21.88
CA THR A 33 -1.86 -3.45 -23.27
C THR A 33 -0.72 -4.46 -23.29
N ASP A 34 -0.77 -5.45 -24.20
CA ASP A 34 0.28 -6.49 -24.32
C ASP A 34 0.66 -7.13 -22.98
N SER A 35 -0.35 -7.43 -22.14
CA SER A 35 -0.19 -7.99 -20.79
C SER A 35 0.57 -7.11 -19.80
N LYS A 36 0.72 -5.80 -20.07
CA LYS A 36 1.29 -4.81 -19.17
C LYS A 36 0.24 -3.77 -18.79
N ALA A 37 0.21 -3.40 -17.52
CA ALA A 37 -0.64 -2.31 -17.07
C ALA A 37 -0.03 -0.96 -17.46
N GLU A 38 -0.87 -0.04 -17.92
CA GLU A 38 -0.52 1.34 -18.22
C GLU A 38 -1.55 2.29 -17.59
N VAL A 39 -1.08 3.37 -16.97
CA VAL A 39 -1.94 4.38 -16.33
C VAL A 39 -2.31 5.45 -17.35
N ILE A 40 -3.61 5.66 -17.50
CA ILE A 40 -4.22 6.64 -18.39
C ILE A 40 -4.06 8.04 -17.79
N ALA A 41 -3.68 8.99 -18.63
CA ALA A 41 -3.73 10.41 -18.28
C ALA A 41 -5.07 11.00 -18.71
N ASP A 42 -5.64 11.91 -17.92
CA ASP A 42 -6.86 12.63 -18.27
C ASP A 42 -6.62 13.71 -19.36
N GLU A 43 -7.65 14.50 -19.67
CA GLU A 43 -7.57 15.55 -20.69
C GLU A 43 -6.56 16.67 -20.33
N ALA A 44 -6.19 16.81 -19.06
CA ALA A 44 -5.17 17.75 -18.58
C ALA A 44 -3.76 17.12 -18.54
N GLY A 45 -3.62 15.84 -18.86
CA GLY A 45 -2.36 15.10 -18.79
C GLY A 45 -2.05 14.53 -17.40
N ASP A 46 -3.01 14.57 -16.47
CA ASP A 46 -2.83 14.09 -15.09
C ASP A 46 -3.11 12.59 -14.99
N ARG A 47 -2.15 11.83 -14.42
CA ARG A 47 -2.34 10.41 -14.04
C ARG A 47 -2.81 10.23 -12.61
N GLN A 48 -2.59 11.25 -11.76
CA GLN A 48 -3.12 11.34 -10.41
C GLN A 48 -4.18 12.44 -10.42
N ILE A 49 -5.39 12.07 -10.82
CA ILE A 49 -6.50 12.97 -11.06
C ILE A 49 -7.11 13.35 -9.70
N PRO A 50 -7.05 14.62 -9.26
CA PRO A 50 -7.63 15.00 -7.97
C PRO A 50 -9.10 14.61 -7.83
N THR A 51 -9.47 14.00 -6.70
CA THR A 51 -10.85 13.59 -6.42
C THR A 51 -11.68 14.79 -5.95
N VAL A 52 -11.91 15.71 -6.89
CA VAL A 52 -12.54 17.00 -6.67
C VAL A 52 -13.53 17.27 -7.79
N LEU A 53 -14.71 17.78 -7.45
CA LEU A 53 -15.68 18.36 -8.37
C LEU A 53 -15.87 19.83 -8.04
N SER A 54 -16.03 20.68 -9.05
CA SER A 54 -16.35 22.09 -8.86
C SER A 54 -17.38 22.56 -9.88
N TYR A 55 -18.23 23.50 -9.46
CA TYR A 55 -19.25 24.09 -10.31
C TYR A 55 -19.04 25.59 -10.44
N ASN A 56 -18.96 26.07 -11.69
CA ASN A 56 -18.89 27.49 -12.00
C ASN A 56 -19.88 27.83 -13.12
N ASP A 57 -20.80 28.77 -12.86
CA ASP A 57 -21.77 29.25 -13.85
C ASP A 57 -22.57 28.13 -14.56
N GLY A 58 -22.85 27.03 -13.85
CA GLY A 58 -23.55 25.86 -14.40
C GLY A 58 -22.64 24.80 -15.06
N ASP A 59 -21.37 25.12 -15.31
CA ASP A 59 -20.39 24.15 -15.84
C ASP A 59 -19.78 23.30 -14.72
N GLU A 60 -19.62 22.00 -15.00
CA GLU A 60 -18.97 21.04 -14.09
C GLU A 60 -17.50 20.82 -14.48
N TYR A 61 -16.62 20.97 -13.49
CA TYR A 61 -15.19 20.70 -13.58
C TYR A 61 -14.82 19.56 -12.65
N TYR A 62 -13.77 18.80 -13.00
CA TYR A 62 -13.19 17.77 -12.15
C TYR A 62 -11.65 17.84 -12.16
N GLY A 63 -10.99 17.03 -11.33
CA GLY A 63 -9.54 16.86 -11.39
C GLY A 63 -8.76 18.13 -11.06
N GLY A 64 -7.65 18.36 -11.77
CA GLY A 64 -6.77 19.50 -11.56
C GLY A 64 -7.49 20.84 -11.73
N GLN A 65 -8.40 20.94 -12.69
CA GLN A 65 -9.19 22.14 -12.94
C GLN A 65 -10.12 22.45 -11.75
N ALA A 66 -10.85 21.45 -11.24
CA ALA A 66 -11.70 21.62 -10.06
C ALA A 66 -10.89 21.99 -8.82
N LYS A 67 -9.72 21.38 -8.63
CA LYS A 67 -8.83 21.67 -7.49
C LYS A 67 -8.37 23.13 -7.48
N ALA A 68 -8.12 23.73 -8.65
CA ALA A 68 -7.75 25.14 -8.74
C ALA A 68 -8.86 26.10 -8.25
N PHE A 69 -10.13 25.68 -8.31
CA PHE A 69 -11.27 26.48 -7.83
C PHE A 69 -11.39 26.53 -6.30
N LEU A 70 -10.69 25.70 -5.53
CA LEU A 70 -10.70 25.73 -4.05
C LEU A 70 -10.37 27.12 -3.47
N VAL A 71 -9.57 27.93 -4.17
CA VAL A 71 -9.20 29.29 -3.72
C VAL A 71 -10.30 30.32 -4.01
N ARG A 72 -10.99 30.17 -5.15
CA ARG A 72 -11.93 31.21 -5.65
C ARG A 72 -13.38 30.88 -5.36
N GLN A 73 -13.74 29.59 -5.33
CA GLN A 73 -15.10 29.10 -5.21
C GLN A 73 -15.23 27.92 -4.22
N PRO A 74 -14.65 28.00 -3.01
CA PRO A 74 -14.61 26.86 -2.09
C PRO A 74 -15.99 26.27 -1.79
N LYS A 75 -17.04 27.10 -1.72
CA LYS A 75 -18.42 26.66 -1.43
C LYS A 75 -19.05 25.80 -2.53
N ASN A 76 -18.60 25.92 -3.78
CA ASN A 76 -19.10 25.15 -4.92
C ASN A 76 -18.10 24.05 -5.35
N THR A 77 -17.05 23.82 -4.56
CA THR A 77 -16.04 22.80 -4.83
C THR A 77 -16.13 21.71 -3.78
N ILE A 78 -16.41 20.48 -4.18
CA ILE A 78 -16.54 19.31 -3.30
C ILE A 78 -15.25 18.48 -3.41
N ALA A 79 -14.61 18.22 -2.27
CA ALA A 79 -13.36 17.44 -2.17
C ALA A 79 -13.41 16.50 -0.95
N TYR A 80 -12.55 15.48 -0.93
CA TYR A 80 -12.40 14.53 0.19
C TYR A 80 -13.69 13.77 0.55
N PHE A 81 -14.54 13.53 -0.44
CA PHE A 81 -15.88 12.96 -0.22
C PHE A 81 -15.92 11.43 -0.29
N ARG A 82 -14.83 10.77 -0.73
CA ARG A 82 -14.79 9.32 -0.98
C ARG A 82 -15.14 8.52 0.27
N ASP A 83 -14.50 8.82 1.40
CA ASP A 83 -14.73 8.08 2.65
C ASP A 83 -16.14 8.31 3.23
N PHE A 84 -16.86 9.36 2.84
CA PHE A 84 -18.24 9.61 3.28
C PHE A 84 -19.25 8.70 2.57
N LEU A 85 -18.90 8.12 1.42
CA LEU A 85 -19.79 7.28 0.65
C LEU A 85 -20.21 6.05 1.45
N GLY A 86 -21.52 5.84 1.61
CA GLY A 86 -22.09 4.72 2.38
C GLY A 86 -22.04 4.90 3.90
N GLN A 87 -21.57 6.04 4.41
CA GLN A 87 -21.61 6.34 5.85
C GLN A 87 -22.87 7.09 6.27
N ASP A 88 -23.19 7.01 7.56
CA ASP A 88 -24.16 7.89 8.19
C ASP A 88 -23.50 9.25 8.49
N PHE A 89 -24.24 10.35 8.43
CA PHE A 89 -23.71 11.69 8.67
C PHE A 89 -22.98 11.84 10.01
N LYS A 90 -23.47 11.18 11.07
CA LYS A 90 -22.83 11.19 12.40
C LYS A 90 -21.44 10.53 12.46
N SER A 91 -21.08 9.74 11.45
CA SER A 91 -19.85 8.95 11.44
C SER A 91 -18.74 9.58 10.60
N ILE A 92 -19.05 10.65 9.84
CA ILE A 92 -18.07 11.30 8.97
C ILE A 92 -17.17 12.25 9.76
N ASP A 93 -15.93 12.39 9.29
CA ASP A 93 -15.01 13.45 9.72
C ASP A 93 -14.90 14.53 8.64
N PRO A 94 -15.49 15.73 8.85
CA PRO A 94 -15.45 16.81 7.88
C PRO A 94 -14.16 17.67 7.95
N THR A 95 -13.16 17.29 8.76
CA THR A 95 -11.95 18.10 9.01
C THR A 95 -11.24 18.56 7.73
N HIS A 96 -11.20 17.74 6.69
CA HIS A 96 -10.52 18.10 5.43
C HIS A 96 -11.36 19.00 4.51
N CYS A 97 -12.66 19.13 4.76
CA CYS A 97 -13.59 19.91 3.93
C CYS A 97 -13.64 21.41 4.29
N HIS A 98 -12.89 21.89 5.28
CA HIS A 98 -12.93 23.29 5.72
C HIS A 98 -12.60 24.33 4.63
N ALA A 99 -11.86 23.93 3.60
CA ALA A 99 -11.52 24.78 2.45
C ALA A 99 -12.35 24.44 1.19
N ALA A 100 -13.45 23.71 1.36
CA ALA A 100 -14.33 23.18 0.32
C ALA A 100 -15.80 23.29 0.76
N ALA A 101 -16.71 22.75 -0.03
CA ALA A 101 -18.11 22.57 0.34
C ALA A 101 -18.18 21.65 1.56
N HIS A 102 -18.84 22.12 2.62
CA HIS A 102 -19.02 21.33 3.82
C HIS A 102 -20.12 20.27 3.61
N PRO A 103 -19.94 19.05 4.13
CA PRO A 103 -21.01 18.06 4.13
C PRO A 103 -22.13 18.49 5.08
N GLU A 104 -23.37 18.24 4.69
CA GLU A 104 -24.60 18.55 5.40
C GLU A 104 -25.46 17.29 5.58
N ASP A 105 -26.26 17.25 6.65
CA ASP A 105 -27.24 16.19 6.88
C ASP A 105 -28.55 16.52 6.16
N THR A 106 -28.87 15.76 5.11
CA THR A 106 -30.18 15.82 4.44
C THR A 106 -30.90 14.51 4.66
N SER A 107 -31.82 14.48 5.64
CA SER A 107 -32.64 13.30 5.97
C SER A 107 -31.81 12.04 6.28
N GLY A 108 -30.70 12.19 7.00
CA GLY A 108 -29.79 11.11 7.37
C GLY A 108 -28.74 10.77 6.29
N THR A 109 -28.74 11.48 5.17
CA THR A 109 -27.80 11.27 4.05
C THR A 109 -26.79 12.41 3.98
N VAL A 110 -25.51 12.06 3.86
CA VAL A 110 -24.43 13.03 3.62
C VAL A 110 -24.63 13.68 2.25
N SER A 111 -24.81 15.01 2.25
CA SER A 111 -25.06 15.80 1.05
C SER A 111 -24.24 17.08 1.04
N PHE A 112 -24.20 17.77 -0.10
CA PHE A 112 -23.50 19.04 -0.29
C PHE A 112 -24.42 20.03 -1.00
N SER A 113 -24.45 21.28 -0.54
CA SER A 113 -25.16 22.37 -1.21
C SER A 113 -24.21 23.10 -2.17
N VAL A 114 -24.48 23.01 -3.47
CA VAL A 114 -23.64 23.63 -4.52
C VAL A 114 -24.50 24.28 -5.61
N LYS A 115 -23.95 25.28 -6.30
CA LYS A 115 -24.58 25.89 -7.48
C LYS A 115 -24.13 25.19 -8.76
N ASP A 116 -24.71 24.02 -9.04
CA ASP A 116 -24.48 23.27 -10.29
C ASP A 116 -25.38 23.73 -11.45
N LYS A 117 -26.25 24.71 -11.22
CA LYS A 117 -27.11 25.38 -12.21
C LYS A 117 -26.99 26.89 -12.04
N GLU A 118 -27.30 27.65 -13.10
CA GLU A 118 -27.14 29.11 -13.11
C GLU A 118 -27.97 29.84 -12.04
N GLU A 119 -29.20 29.39 -11.76
CA GLU A 119 -30.15 30.17 -10.94
C GLU A 119 -30.35 29.65 -9.50
N GLU A 120 -30.24 28.34 -9.24
CA GLU A 120 -30.57 27.73 -7.95
C GLU A 120 -29.46 26.82 -7.39
N SER A 121 -29.37 26.75 -6.06
CA SER A 121 -28.48 25.81 -5.38
C SER A 121 -29.12 24.43 -5.32
N SER A 122 -28.39 23.40 -5.73
CA SER A 122 -28.79 22.00 -5.65
C SER A 122 -28.21 21.34 -4.40
N THR A 123 -28.96 20.41 -3.83
CA THR A 123 -28.46 19.50 -2.79
C THR A 123 -28.06 18.18 -3.44
N LEU A 124 -26.77 17.89 -3.47
CA LEU A 124 -26.22 16.67 -4.07
C LEU A 124 -25.81 15.70 -2.97
N SER A 125 -26.36 14.49 -2.98
CA SER A 125 -25.90 13.42 -2.08
C SER A 125 -24.46 13.02 -2.43
N VAL A 126 -23.71 12.50 -1.45
CA VAL A 126 -22.36 11.95 -1.71
C VAL A 126 -22.37 10.84 -2.78
N SER A 127 -23.46 10.07 -2.88
CA SER A 127 -23.64 9.07 -3.93
C SER A 127 -23.69 9.72 -5.30
N GLU A 128 -24.47 10.79 -5.47
CA GLU A 128 -24.56 11.53 -6.74
C GLU A 128 -23.23 12.18 -7.10
N VAL A 129 -22.55 12.81 -6.14
CA VAL A 129 -21.20 13.38 -6.34
C VAL A 129 -20.22 12.30 -6.83
N SER A 130 -20.25 11.12 -6.21
CA SER A 130 -19.41 9.98 -6.60
C SER A 130 -19.75 9.48 -8.00
N THR A 131 -21.04 9.38 -8.34
CA THR A 131 -21.51 9.01 -9.68
C THR A 131 -21.04 9.99 -10.74
N ARG A 132 -21.18 11.30 -10.51
CA ARG A 132 -20.70 12.33 -11.45
C ARG A 132 -19.19 12.26 -11.64
N PHE A 133 -18.43 12.13 -10.56
CA PHE A 133 -16.97 11.99 -10.63
C PHE A 133 -16.54 10.72 -11.38
N MET A 134 -17.16 9.58 -11.10
CA MET A 134 -16.90 8.32 -11.82
C MET A 134 -17.20 8.45 -13.31
N ARG A 135 -18.29 9.14 -13.68
CA ARG A 135 -18.63 9.40 -15.08
C ARG A 135 -17.51 10.17 -15.78
N ARG A 136 -16.90 11.17 -15.12
CA ARG A 136 -15.74 11.90 -15.67
C ARG A 136 -14.53 10.99 -15.88
N LEU A 137 -14.20 10.14 -14.91
CA LEU A 137 -13.11 9.16 -15.05
C LEU A 137 -13.36 8.20 -16.24
N VAL A 138 -14.56 7.65 -16.33
CA VAL A 138 -14.95 6.72 -17.41
C VAL A 138 -14.91 7.42 -18.77
N SER A 139 -15.33 8.69 -18.85
CA SER A 139 -15.22 9.49 -20.07
C SER A 139 -13.77 9.69 -20.50
N ALA A 140 -12.89 10.10 -19.58
CA ALA A 140 -11.46 10.27 -19.86
C ALA A 140 -10.81 8.97 -20.39
N ALA A 141 -11.12 7.84 -19.75
CA ALA A 141 -10.64 6.54 -20.19
C ALA A 141 -11.21 6.14 -21.56
N SER A 142 -12.51 6.38 -21.80
CA SER A 142 -13.15 6.07 -23.08
C SER A 142 -12.60 6.90 -24.23
N GLU A 143 -12.29 8.17 -23.98
CA GLU A 143 -11.65 9.06 -24.96
C GLU A 143 -10.24 8.58 -25.29
N TYR A 144 -9.43 8.27 -24.27
CA TYR A 144 -8.08 7.74 -24.46
C TYR A 144 -8.06 6.43 -25.27
N LEU A 145 -8.99 5.51 -24.97
CA LEU A 145 -9.07 4.20 -25.62
C LEU A 145 -9.78 4.24 -26.99
N GLY A 146 -10.46 5.33 -27.33
CA GLY A 146 -11.29 5.45 -28.53
C GLY A 146 -12.50 4.51 -28.55
N LYS A 147 -12.88 3.94 -27.41
CA LYS A 147 -13.99 3.00 -27.24
C LYS A 147 -14.70 3.27 -25.93
N LYS A 148 -16.01 3.03 -25.88
CA LYS A 148 -16.79 3.19 -24.64
C LYS A 148 -16.34 2.13 -23.63
N VAL A 149 -15.81 2.57 -22.49
CA VAL A 149 -15.55 1.72 -21.32
C VAL A 149 -16.88 1.26 -20.75
N THR A 150 -16.95 -0.03 -20.39
CA THR A 150 -18.19 -0.66 -19.91
C THR A 150 -18.07 -1.20 -18.50
N SER A 151 -16.87 -1.65 -18.11
CA SER A 151 -16.69 -2.41 -16.88
C SER A 151 -15.35 -2.09 -16.21
N ALA A 152 -15.26 -2.26 -14.89
CA ALA A 152 -14.04 -1.99 -14.15
C ALA A 152 -13.83 -2.92 -12.95
N VAL A 153 -12.57 -3.02 -12.53
CA VAL A 153 -12.21 -3.42 -11.17
C VAL A 153 -11.82 -2.17 -10.40
N ILE A 154 -12.33 -2.02 -9.18
CA ILE A 154 -12.04 -0.85 -8.33
C ILE A 154 -11.30 -1.29 -7.06
N THR A 155 -10.25 -0.56 -6.69
CA THR A 155 -9.57 -0.79 -5.41
C THR A 155 -10.29 -0.12 -4.24
N VAL A 156 -10.34 -0.80 -3.09
CA VAL A 156 -10.96 -0.30 -1.87
C VAL A 156 -10.08 -0.57 -0.64
N PRO A 157 -10.13 0.30 0.40
CA PRO A 157 -9.43 0.05 1.65
C PRO A 157 -9.94 -1.23 2.33
N THR A 158 -9.07 -1.91 3.08
CA THR A 158 -9.49 -3.10 3.86
C THR A 158 -10.49 -2.76 4.95
N SER A 159 -10.56 -1.49 5.38
CA SER A 159 -11.49 -0.99 6.39
C SER A 159 -12.89 -0.68 5.84
N TYR A 160 -13.14 -0.83 4.53
CA TYR A 160 -14.46 -0.57 3.94
C TYR A 160 -15.51 -1.55 4.46
N THR A 161 -16.61 -1.01 4.96
CA THR A 161 -17.78 -1.81 5.35
C THR A 161 -18.58 -2.26 4.13
N GLU A 162 -19.44 -3.26 4.30
CA GLU A 162 -20.31 -3.75 3.22
C GLU A 162 -21.21 -2.65 2.66
N LYS A 163 -21.78 -1.81 3.54
CA LYS A 163 -22.60 -0.65 3.12
C LYS A 163 -21.83 0.32 2.22
N GLN A 164 -20.54 0.52 2.48
CA GLN A 164 -19.69 1.38 1.63
C GLN A 164 -19.36 0.70 0.29
N ARG A 165 -19.15 -0.61 0.28
CA ARG A 165 -18.93 -1.40 -0.94
C ARG A 165 -20.17 -1.37 -1.84
N GLU A 166 -21.35 -1.62 -1.28
CA GLU A 166 -22.63 -1.53 -1.99
C GLU A 166 -22.88 -0.11 -2.53
N ALA A 167 -22.62 0.92 -1.73
CA ALA A 167 -22.77 2.31 -2.16
C ALA A 167 -21.83 2.68 -3.31
N LEU A 168 -20.59 2.17 -3.29
CA LEU A 168 -19.63 2.35 -4.40
C LEU A 168 -20.09 1.65 -5.68
N ILE A 169 -20.51 0.38 -5.58
CA ILE A 169 -21.05 -0.38 -6.72
C ILE A 169 -22.25 0.35 -7.29
N LYS A 170 -23.17 0.81 -6.44
CA LYS A 170 -24.33 1.58 -6.87
C LYS A 170 -23.93 2.86 -7.59
N ALA A 171 -23.02 3.66 -7.02
CA ALA A 171 -22.59 4.92 -7.63
C ALA A 171 -21.92 4.71 -8.99
N ALA A 172 -21.15 3.63 -9.16
CA ALA A 172 -20.54 3.26 -10.43
C ALA A 172 -21.57 2.77 -11.46
N ASN A 173 -22.52 1.93 -11.04
CA ASN A 173 -23.62 1.48 -11.92
C ASN A 173 -24.46 2.66 -12.40
N ASP A 174 -24.76 3.64 -11.54
CA ASP A 174 -25.45 4.89 -11.89
C ASP A 174 -24.60 5.78 -12.83
N ALA A 175 -23.28 5.59 -12.85
CA ALA A 175 -22.37 6.21 -13.82
C ALA A 175 -22.30 5.44 -15.15
N GLY A 176 -23.01 4.31 -15.28
CA GLY A 176 -22.99 3.45 -16.46
C GLY A 176 -21.77 2.53 -16.53
N LEU A 177 -21.16 2.21 -15.38
CA LEU A 177 -19.97 1.37 -15.26
C LEU A 177 -20.28 0.10 -14.46
N GLU A 178 -20.17 -1.06 -15.10
CA GLU A 178 -20.27 -2.36 -14.42
C GLU A 178 -19.05 -2.60 -13.53
N ILE A 179 -19.26 -2.96 -12.26
CA ILE A 179 -18.17 -3.37 -11.38
C ILE A 179 -18.01 -4.88 -11.44
N LEU A 180 -16.90 -5.33 -12.05
CA LEU A 180 -16.56 -6.75 -12.10
C LEU A 180 -16.14 -7.26 -10.72
N GLN A 181 -15.30 -6.49 -10.03
CA GLN A 181 -14.81 -6.86 -8.71
C GLN A 181 -14.33 -5.63 -7.92
N LEU A 182 -14.47 -5.67 -6.60
CA LEU A 182 -13.76 -4.78 -5.69
C LEU A 182 -12.58 -5.54 -5.06
N ILE A 183 -11.36 -5.03 -5.21
CA ILE A 183 -10.15 -5.64 -4.62
C ILE A 183 -9.53 -4.73 -3.56
N ALA A 184 -8.82 -5.32 -2.60
CA ALA A 184 -8.17 -4.54 -1.55
C ALA A 184 -6.98 -3.73 -2.11
N ASP A 185 -6.86 -2.46 -1.73
CA ASP A 185 -5.73 -1.58 -2.06
C ASP A 185 -4.35 -2.27 -1.91
N PRO A 186 -4.02 -2.93 -0.77
CA PRO A 186 -2.71 -3.59 -0.62
C PRO A 186 -2.51 -4.79 -1.56
N VAL A 187 -3.57 -5.52 -1.89
CA VAL A 187 -3.50 -6.66 -2.81
C VAL A 187 -3.26 -6.17 -4.24
N ALA A 188 -3.92 -5.09 -4.65
CA ALA A 188 -3.67 -4.46 -5.94
C ALA A 188 -2.21 -3.98 -6.05
N ALA A 189 -1.66 -3.40 -4.97
CA ALA A 189 -0.28 -2.93 -4.96
C ALA A 189 0.74 -4.06 -5.13
N ILE A 190 0.54 -5.21 -4.47
CA ILE A 190 1.41 -6.38 -4.65
C ILE A 190 1.26 -6.97 -6.06
N LEU A 191 0.03 -7.11 -6.55
CA LEU A 191 -0.25 -7.64 -7.88
C LEU A 191 0.43 -6.83 -8.99
N ALA A 192 0.56 -5.51 -8.82
CA ALA A 192 1.27 -4.65 -9.77
C ALA A 192 2.75 -5.02 -9.93
N TYR A 193 3.39 -5.58 -8.89
CA TYR A 193 4.75 -6.10 -8.95
C TYR A 193 4.81 -7.53 -9.46
N ASP A 194 3.96 -8.40 -8.92
CA ASP A 194 4.01 -9.85 -9.14
C ASP A 194 3.47 -10.26 -10.52
N ALA A 195 2.66 -9.43 -11.18
CA ALA A 195 2.16 -9.69 -12.54
C ALA A 195 3.08 -9.18 -13.67
N ARG A 196 4.25 -8.60 -13.34
CA ARG A 196 5.18 -8.15 -14.36
C ARG A 196 5.82 -9.34 -15.09
N PRO A 197 6.16 -9.22 -16.38
CA PRO A 197 6.81 -10.30 -17.13
C PRO A 197 8.11 -10.81 -16.50
N GLU A 198 8.86 -9.93 -15.84
CA GLU A 198 10.11 -10.25 -15.14
C GLU A 198 9.93 -10.77 -13.70
N ALA A 199 8.70 -10.83 -13.19
CA ALA A 199 8.45 -11.23 -11.82
C ALA A 199 8.58 -12.76 -11.65
N GLU A 200 9.25 -13.17 -10.58
CA GLU A 200 9.31 -14.56 -10.16
C GLU A 200 8.39 -14.79 -8.97
N ILE A 201 7.52 -15.79 -9.09
CA ILE A 201 6.66 -16.20 -7.98
C ILE A 201 7.55 -16.78 -6.88
N SER A 202 7.55 -16.12 -5.73
CA SER A 202 8.31 -16.50 -4.55
C SER A 202 7.45 -16.36 -3.30
N ASP A 203 7.73 -17.19 -2.30
CA ASP A 203 7.06 -17.08 -1.00
C ASP A 203 7.76 -15.99 -0.17
N LYS A 204 7.01 -14.94 0.19
CA LYS A 204 7.52 -13.77 0.91
C LYS A 204 6.48 -13.15 1.85
N ILE A 205 6.91 -12.63 2.99
CA ILE A 205 6.12 -11.72 3.83
C ILE A 205 6.33 -10.31 3.31
N VAL A 206 5.23 -9.66 2.92
CA VAL A 206 5.23 -8.32 2.35
C VAL A 206 4.54 -7.36 3.29
N VAL A 207 5.18 -6.22 3.57
CA VAL A 207 4.54 -5.07 4.19
C VAL A 207 4.16 -4.08 3.10
N VAL A 208 2.87 -3.79 2.92
CA VAL A 208 2.41 -2.71 2.05
C VAL A 208 2.18 -1.48 2.90
N ALA A 209 2.98 -0.44 2.68
CA ALA A 209 2.84 0.87 3.32
C ALA A 209 2.17 1.84 2.35
N ASP A 210 0.84 1.94 2.41
CA ASP A 210 0.05 2.88 1.61
C ASP A 210 -0.08 4.22 2.32
N LEU A 211 0.80 5.15 1.95
CA LEU A 211 0.90 6.47 2.56
C LEU A 211 0.18 7.50 1.68
N GLY A 212 -1.08 7.74 1.99
CA GLY A 212 -1.98 8.58 1.21
C GLY A 212 -1.94 10.07 1.57
N GLY A 213 -2.96 10.80 1.11
CA GLY A 213 -3.12 12.24 1.37
C GLY A 213 -3.77 12.53 2.72
N THR A 214 -4.93 11.93 3.01
CA THR A 214 -5.70 12.15 4.25
C THR A 214 -5.61 10.99 5.25
N ARG A 215 -5.06 9.85 4.84
CA ARG A 215 -4.91 8.65 5.66
C ARG A 215 -3.67 7.87 5.23
N SER A 216 -3.21 7.01 6.12
CA SER A 216 -2.18 6.01 5.86
C SER A 216 -2.62 4.64 6.33
N ASP A 217 -2.36 3.63 5.52
CA ASP A 217 -2.76 2.26 5.75
C ASP A 217 -1.54 1.35 5.61
N VAL A 218 -1.25 0.54 6.62
CA VAL A 218 -0.20 -0.48 6.56
C VAL A 218 -0.81 -1.87 6.64
N THR A 219 -0.46 -2.74 5.71
CA THR A 219 -0.95 -4.12 5.66
C THR A 219 0.21 -5.09 5.60
N VAL A 220 0.19 -6.11 6.45
CA VAL A 220 1.14 -7.24 6.42
C VAL A 220 0.48 -8.40 5.69
N VAL A 221 1.15 -8.94 4.68
CA VAL A 221 0.61 -9.95 3.76
C VAL A 221 1.57 -11.12 3.64
N ALA A 222 1.07 -12.34 3.78
CA ALA A 222 1.78 -13.53 3.34
C ALA A 222 1.49 -13.76 1.85
N SER A 223 2.50 -13.55 1.00
CA SER A 223 2.44 -13.95 -0.41
C SER A 223 3.00 -15.37 -0.53
N ARG A 224 2.17 -16.29 -0.99
CA ARG A 224 2.48 -17.72 -1.08
C ARG A 224 2.01 -18.27 -2.41
N GLY A 225 2.94 -18.59 -3.31
CA GLY A 225 2.63 -19.14 -4.63
C GLY A 225 1.68 -18.27 -5.47
N GLY A 226 1.77 -16.94 -5.34
CA GLY A 226 0.91 -15.99 -6.06
C GLY A 226 -0.46 -15.73 -5.43
N MET A 227 -0.72 -16.28 -4.23
CA MET A 227 -1.90 -15.95 -3.41
C MET A 227 -1.51 -15.05 -2.25
N TYR A 228 -2.39 -14.12 -1.89
CA TYR A 228 -2.12 -13.07 -0.90
C TYR A 228 -3.07 -13.19 0.29
N THR A 229 -2.53 -13.53 1.46
CA THR A 229 -3.29 -13.59 2.72
C THR A 229 -2.92 -12.42 3.61
N ILE A 230 -3.90 -11.59 3.95
CA ILE A 230 -3.70 -10.47 4.88
C ILE A 230 -3.59 -11.02 6.31
N LEU A 231 -2.47 -10.73 6.98
CA LEU A 231 -2.20 -11.14 8.36
C LEU A 231 -2.65 -10.07 9.37
N ALA A 232 -2.36 -8.80 9.06
CA ALA A 232 -2.77 -7.67 9.89
C ALA A 232 -2.89 -6.38 9.07
N THR A 233 -3.75 -5.47 9.54
CA THR A 233 -3.88 -4.11 9.02
C THR A 233 -3.77 -3.09 10.14
N ALA A 234 -3.22 -1.92 9.85
CA ALA A 234 -3.22 -0.74 10.71
C ALA A 234 -3.61 0.49 9.89
N HIS A 235 -4.40 1.38 10.48
CA HIS A 235 -5.00 2.53 9.81
C HIS A 235 -4.74 3.78 10.67
N ASP A 236 -4.26 4.86 10.07
CA ASP A 236 -3.94 6.10 10.75
C ASP A 236 -4.43 7.31 9.95
N PHE A 237 -5.01 8.28 10.65
CA PHE A 237 -5.56 9.51 10.08
C PHE A 237 -4.81 10.77 10.52
N ASP A 238 -3.86 10.65 11.46
CA ASP A 238 -3.08 11.75 12.05
C ASP A 238 -1.68 11.89 11.41
N PHE A 239 -1.23 10.86 10.69
CA PHE A 239 0.03 10.83 9.97
C PHE A 239 -0.26 10.50 8.51
N ALA A 240 -0.31 11.54 7.67
CA ALA A 240 -0.61 11.45 6.25
C ALA A 240 -0.01 12.64 5.48
N GLY A 241 -0.13 12.63 4.14
CA GLY A 241 0.40 13.69 3.29
C GLY A 241 -0.05 15.11 3.66
N VAL A 242 -1.30 15.28 4.13
CA VAL A 242 -1.86 16.57 4.56
C VAL A 242 -1.18 17.10 5.83
N HIS A 243 -0.65 16.23 6.68
CA HIS A 243 0.07 16.62 7.89
C HIS A 243 1.47 17.15 7.56
N LEU A 244 2.09 16.61 6.50
CA LEU A 244 3.32 17.17 5.93
C LEU A 244 3.06 18.52 5.26
N ASP A 245 1.92 18.68 4.58
CA ASP A 245 1.51 19.98 4.03
C ASP A 245 1.32 21.00 5.15
N ASN A 246 0.64 20.62 6.24
CA ASN A 246 0.45 21.47 7.41
C ASN A 246 1.79 21.88 8.07
N ALA A 247 2.78 20.99 8.13
CA ALA A 247 4.10 21.31 8.67
C ALA A 247 4.82 22.39 7.82
N LEU A 248 4.72 22.29 6.49
CA LEU A 248 5.24 23.32 5.57
C LEU A 248 4.44 24.62 5.67
N MET A 249 3.11 24.54 5.73
CA MET A 249 2.24 25.71 5.92
C MET A 249 2.62 26.48 7.19
N GLU A 250 2.83 25.78 8.31
CA GLU A 250 3.23 26.40 9.57
C GLU A 250 4.61 27.06 9.48
N HIS A 251 5.56 26.41 8.82
CA HIS A 251 6.89 26.98 8.58
C HIS A 251 6.82 28.27 7.76
N PHE A 252 6.11 28.25 6.63
CA PHE A 252 6.02 29.40 5.73
C PHE A 252 5.14 30.52 6.28
N ALA A 253 4.07 30.21 7.04
CA ALA A 253 3.29 31.21 7.74
C ALA A 253 4.15 31.99 8.76
N LYS A 254 5.02 31.30 9.50
CA LYS A 254 5.98 31.94 10.43
C LYS A 254 6.97 32.84 9.71
N GLU A 255 7.54 32.38 8.59
CA GLU A 255 8.43 33.19 7.75
C GLU A 255 7.72 34.43 7.18
N PHE A 256 6.46 34.29 6.73
CA PHE A 256 5.66 35.41 6.24
C PHE A 256 5.34 36.41 7.36
N MET A 257 4.89 35.95 8.53
CA MET A 257 4.62 36.80 9.69
C MET A 257 5.87 37.57 10.14
N LYS A 258 7.04 36.93 10.11
CA LYS A 258 8.31 37.58 10.43
C LYS A 258 8.65 38.74 9.47
N LYS A 259 8.26 38.63 8.19
CA LYS A 259 8.54 39.65 7.16
C LYS A 259 7.48 40.75 7.10
N HIS A 260 6.20 40.41 7.33
CA HIS A 260 5.07 41.30 7.01
C HIS A 260 4.17 41.60 8.21
N ASN A 261 4.38 40.97 9.37
CA ASN A 261 3.57 41.14 10.59
C ASN A 261 2.06 40.87 10.40
N THR A 262 1.70 40.07 9.39
CA THR A 262 0.33 39.62 9.08
C THR A 262 0.30 38.09 9.11
N ASP A 263 -0.71 37.47 9.72
CA ASP A 263 -0.89 36.02 9.71
C ASP A 263 -1.73 35.55 8.50
N PRO A 264 -1.15 34.86 7.51
CA PRO A 264 -1.88 34.42 6.32
C PRO A 264 -2.87 33.29 6.60
N ARG A 265 -2.82 32.67 7.79
CA ARG A 265 -3.73 31.57 8.17
C ARG A 265 -5.09 32.10 8.64
N SER A 266 -5.16 33.36 9.03
CA SER A 266 -6.39 34.00 9.54
C SER A 266 -7.46 34.20 8.46
N ASN A 267 -7.06 34.22 7.18
CA ASN A 267 -7.94 34.39 6.04
C ASN A 267 -8.13 33.05 5.30
N PRO A 268 -9.36 32.55 5.10
CA PRO A 268 -9.60 31.27 4.43
C PRO A 268 -9.02 31.18 3.01
N LYS A 269 -9.04 32.27 2.25
CA LYS A 269 -8.48 32.33 0.88
C LYS A 269 -6.96 32.24 0.91
N SER A 270 -6.33 32.96 1.82
CA SER A 270 -4.88 32.91 2.04
C SER A 270 -4.43 31.53 2.52
N LEU A 271 -5.19 30.91 3.42
CA LEU A 271 -4.95 29.54 3.89
C LEU A 271 -5.07 28.52 2.75
N ALA A 272 -6.06 28.66 1.86
CA ALA A 272 -6.21 27.80 0.68
C ALA A 272 -5.01 27.94 -0.28
N LYS A 273 -4.56 29.18 -0.55
CA LYS A 273 -3.34 29.41 -1.34
C LYS A 273 -2.11 28.78 -0.70
N LEU A 274 -1.94 28.97 0.61
CA LEU A 274 -0.82 28.43 1.39
C LEU A 274 -0.79 26.89 1.31
N ARG A 275 -1.95 26.24 1.40
CA ARG A 275 -2.07 24.77 1.31
C ARG A 275 -1.70 24.24 -0.08
N LEU A 276 -2.22 24.86 -1.15
CA LEU A 276 -1.89 24.43 -2.52
C LEU A 276 -0.40 24.55 -2.82
N GLU A 277 0.21 25.67 -2.42
CA GLU A 277 1.64 25.89 -2.63
C GLU A 277 2.51 24.99 -1.73
N ALA A 278 2.07 24.68 -0.51
CA ALA A 278 2.76 23.75 0.37
C ALA A 278 2.78 22.34 -0.21
N GLU A 279 1.65 21.86 -0.76
CA GLU A 279 1.59 20.57 -1.44
C GLU A 279 2.49 20.53 -2.68
N ALA A 280 2.48 21.59 -3.50
CA ALA A 280 3.35 21.70 -4.67
C ALA A 280 4.84 21.69 -4.28
N THR A 281 5.21 22.46 -3.26
CA THR A 281 6.58 22.52 -2.71
C THR A 281 7.00 21.15 -2.17
N LYS A 282 6.13 20.46 -1.42
CA LYS A 282 6.38 19.10 -0.91
C LYS A 282 6.68 18.12 -2.05
N LYS A 283 5.87 18.14 -3.11
CA LYS A 283 6.08 17.29 -4.30
C LYS A 283 7.41 17.61 -4.99
N ALA A 284 7.75 18.89 -5.14
CA ALA A 284 9.04 19.31 -5.72
C ALA A 284 10.23 18.81 -4.90
N LEU A 285 10.13 18.80 -3.57
CA LEU A 285 11.17 18.30 -2.67
C LEU A 285 11.36 16.78 -2.72
N SER A 286 10.38 16.01 -3.21
CA SER A 286 10.58 14.59 -3.48
C SER A 286 11.49 14.35 -4.68
N LEU A 287 11.48 15.27 -5.65
CA LEU A 287 12.30 15.20 -6.87
C LEU A 287 13.67 15.87 -6.69
N GLY A 288 13.71 17.05 -6.08
CA GLY A 288 14.91 17.88 -5.92
C GLY A 288 15.33 18.07 -4.46
N SER A 289 16.57 18.51 -4.25
CA SER A 289 17.08 18.85 -2.90
C SER A 289 16.66 20.24 -2.42
N ASN A 290 16.08 21.07 -3.31
CA ASN A 290 15.56 22.40 -3.02
C ASN A 290 14.26 22.62 -3.80
N ALA A 291 13.38 23.46 -3.25
CA ALA A 291 12.15 23.91 -3.89
C ALA A 291 11.89 25.39 -3.58
N GLN A 292 11.22 26.08 -4.50
CA GLN A 292 10.71 27.43 -4.30
C GLN A 292 9.26 27.35 -3.82
N PHE A 293 8.94 28.11 -2.77
CA PHE A 293 7.57 28.37 -2.33
C PHE A 293 7.23 29.80 -2.74
N SER A 294 6.24 29.99 -3.62
CA SER A 294 5.89 31.32 -4.12
C SER A 294 4.39 31.52 -4.26
N VAL A 295 3.85 32.54 -3.61
CA VAL A 295 2.43 32.90 -3.69
C VAL A 295 2.28 34.40 -3.91
N GLU A 296 1.61 34.76 -5.01
CA GLU A 296 1.21 36.13 -5.28
C GLU A 296 0.03 36.56 -4.40
N SER A 297 0.13 37.77 -3.84
CA SER A 297 -0.87 38.38 -2.97
C SER A 297 -1.38 37.39 -1.92
N LEU A 298 -0.45 36.82 -1.13
CA LEU A 298 -0.75 35.78 -0.15
C LEU A 298 -1.70 36.33 0.93
N ALA A 299 -1.36 37.47 1.55
CA ALA A 299 -2.22 38.18 2.49
C ALA A 299 -1.97 39.69 2.44
N ASP A 300 -3.01 40.49 2.63
CA ASP A 300 -2.97 41.97 2.63
C ASP A 300 -2.26 42.61 1.42
N GLY A 301 -2.29 41.94 0.26
CA GLY A 301 -1.62 42.42 -0.94
C GLY A 301 -0.13 42.07 -1.04
N TYR A 302 0.48 41.50 0.01
CA TYR A 302 1.89 41.11 -0.01
C TYR A 302 2.11 39.80 -0.76
N ASP A 303 3.07 39.83 -1.67
CA ASP A 303 3.63 38.63 -2.28
C ASP A 303 4.58 37.92 -1.31
N PHE A 304 4.72 36.60 -1.46
CA PHE A 304 5.64 35.82 -0.65
C PHE A 304 6.41 34.84 -1.51
N SER A 305 7.74 34.90 -1.44
CA SER A 305 8.62 33.97 -2.15
C SER A 305 9.83 33.63 -1.29
N VAL A 306 10.02 32.33 -1.01
CA VAL A 306 11.10 31.79 -0.17
C VAL A 306 11.50 30.41 -0.70
N SER A 307 12.79 30.08 -0.67
CA SER A 307 13.27 28.73 -0.96
C SER A 307 13.39 27.88 0.30
N ILE A 308 13.19 26.57 0.17
CA ILE A 308 13.42 25.59 1.23
C ILE A 308 14.26 24.44 0.67
N ASN A 309 15.20 23.94 1.47
CA ASN A 309 15.94 22.73 1.16
C ASN A 309 15.28 21.50 1.79
N ARG A 310 15.55 20.31 1.23
CA ARG A 310 14.95 19.05 1.68
C ARG A 310 15.27 18.75 3.15
N ILE A 311 16.48 19.03 3.62
CA ILE A 311 16.89 18.81 5.01
C ILE A 311 16.00 19.63 5.97
N ARG A 312 15.69 20.88 5.62
CA ARG A 312 14.80 21.73 6.41
C ARG A 312 13.37 21.22 6.41
N TYR A 313 12.87 20.77 5.27
CA TYR A 313 11.57 20.09 5.19
C TYR A 313 11.53 18.83 6.08
N GLU A 314 12.59 18.01 6.02
CA GLU A 314 12.71 16.81 6.84
C GLU A 314 12.70 17.12 8.33
N MET A 315 13.35 18.21 8.75
CA MET A 315 13.32 18.68 10.14
C MET A 315 11.92 19.13 10.59
N VAL A 316 11.21 19.93 9.78
CA VAL A 316 9.86 20.41 10.18
C VAL A 316 8.81 19.30 10.11
N GLY A 317 9.00 18.30 9.25
CA GLY A 317 8.12 17.14 9.10
C GLY A 317 8.45 15.96 10.03
N ARG A 318 9.51 16.05 10.86
CA ARG A 318 10.06 14.93 11.65
C ARG A 318 9.01 14.12 12.40
N LYS A 319 8.11 14.80 13.14
CA LYS A 319 7.04 14.16 13.92
C LYS A 319 6.13 13.28 13.05
N VAL A 320 5.83 13.72 11.83
CA VAL A 320 4.97 12.98 10.90
C VAL A 320 5.71 11.78 10.33
N PHE A 321 7.00 11.94 9.99
CA PHE A 321 7.82 10.81 9.52
C PHE A 321 7.98 9.71 10.57
N GLU A 322 8.21 10.08 11.83
CA GLU A 322 8.24 9.11 12.95
C GLU A 322 6.87 8.44 13.18
N GLY A 323 5.78 9.12 12.84
CA GLY A 323 4.44 8.54 12.81
C GLY A 323 4.33 7.36 11.84
N PHE A 324 4.83 7.53 10.61
CA PHE A 324 4.86 6.43 9.62
C PHE A 324 5.71 5.25 10.11
N ASN A 325 6.85 5.51 10.73
CA ASN A 325 7.72 4.46 11.28
C ASN A 325 6.95 3.60 12.31
N ARG A 326 6.33 4.25 13.31
CA ARG A 326 5.54 3.56 14.34
C ARG A 326 4.35 2.80 13.76
N LEU A 327 3.71 3.33 12.72
CA LEU A 327 2.59 2.66 12.05
C LEU A 327 3.05 1.35 11.40
N VAL A 328 4.20 1.36 10.74
CA VAL A 328 4.78 0.18 10.10
C VAL A 328 5.20 -0.87 11.12
N GLU A 329 5.98 -0.49 12.13
CA GLU A 329 6.40 -1.39 13.22
C GLU A 329 5.19 -1.97 13.97
N GLY A 330 4.19 -1.12 14.23
CA GLY A 330 2.94 -1.51 14.87
C GLY A 330 2.16 -2.55 14.08
N ALA A 331 2.11 -2.43 12.75
CA ALA A 331 1.44 -3.40 11.89
C ALA A 331 2.16 -4.76 11.87
N VAL A 332 3.50 -4.75 11.77
CA VAL A 332 4.34 -5.97 11.84
C VAL A 332 4.13 -6.68 13.18
N LYS A 333 4.21 -5.94 14.28
CA LYS A 333 3.96 -6.47 15.62
C LYS A 333 2.54 -7.00 15.78
N LYS A 334 1.53 -6.32 15.22
CA LYS A 334 0.12 -6.76 15.23
C LYS A 334 -0.08 -8.07 14.48
N ALA A 335 0.72 -8.35 13.45
CA ALA A 335 0.76 -9.63 12.76
C ALA A 335 1.44 -10.75 13.56
N GLY A 336 1.99 -10.45 14.76
CA GLY A 336 2.75 -11.42 15.56
C GLY A 336 4.14 -11.72 14.99
N LEU A 337 4.64 -10.85 14.12
CA LEU A 337 5.94 -10.98 13.45
C LEU A 337 6.95 -9.98 13.99
N ASP A 338 8.23 -10.20 13.66
CA ASP A 338 9.30 -9.22 13.84
C ASP A 338 9.69 -8.56 12.50
N VAL A 339 10.37 -7.41 12.54
CA VAL A 339 10.92 -6.77 11.33
C VAL A 339 11.89 -7.69 10.59
N LEU A 340 12.59 -8.60 11.30
CA LEU A 340 13.45 -9.62 10.72
C LEU A 340 12.68 -10.72 9.95
N ASP A 341 11.35 -10.79 10.08
CA ASP A 341 10.51 -11.73 9.34
C ASP A 341 9.99 -11.17 8.01
N VAL A 342 10.21 -9.88 7.73
CA VAL A 342 9.70 -9.22 6.53
C VAL A 342 10.70 -9.32 5.38
N ASP A 343 10.26 -9.83 4.25
CA ASP A 343 11.09 -10.03 3.06
C ASP A 343 11.04 -8.81 2.13
N GLU A 344 9.89 -8.13 2.06
CA GLU A 344 9.68 -7.01 1.14
C GLU A 344 8.77 -5.93 1.75
N VAL A 345 9.07 -4.67 1.48
CA VAL A 345 8.23 -3.52 1.79
C VAL A 345 7.83 -2.81 0.49
N VAL A 346 6.55 -2.85 0.16
CA VAL A 346 5.97 -2.14 -0.99
C VAL A 346 5.48 -0.78 -0.53
N MET A 347 6.14 0.29 -0.99
CA MET A 347 5.71 1.65 -0.70
C MET A 347 4.67 2.12 -1.72
N CYS A 348 3.47 2.36 -1.24
CA CYS A 348 2.29 2.73 -2.04
C CYS A 348 1.77 4.11 -1.62
N GLY A 349 1.03 4.79 -2.50
CA GLY A 349 0.40 6.07 -2.21
C GLY A 349 1.30 7.28 -2.53
N GLY A 350 0.69 8.46 -2.64
CA GLY A 350 1.38 9.69 -3.07
C GLY A 350 2.49 10.14 -2.13
N THR A 351 2.36 9.91 -0.82
CA THR A 351 3.35 10.33 0.17
C THR A 351 4.60 9.45 0.13
N SER A 352 4.49 8.22 -0.36
CA SER A 352 5.59 7.27 -0.53
C SER A 352 6.64 7.66 -1.58
N HIS A 353 6.41 8.73 -2.35
CA HIS A 353 7.45 9.37 -3.16
C HIS A 353 8.53 10.06 -2.33
N THR A 354 8.27 10.33 -1.04
CA THR A 354 9.18 11.10 -0.19
C THR A 354 10.42 10.28 0.17
N PRO A 355 11.64 10.67 -0.29
CA PRO A 355 12.85 9.85 -0.10
C PRO A 355 13.19 9.57 1.36
N ARG A 356 12.89 10.52 2.26
CA ARG A 356 13.14 10.36 3.70
C ARG A 356 12.39 9.18 4.30
N ILE A 357 11.16 8.92 3.87
CA ILE A 357 10.36 7.82 4.41
C ILE A 357 10.99 6.49 3.99
N ALA A 358 11.34 6.34 2.71
CA ALA A 358 12.02 5.14 2.21
C ALA A 358 13.34 4.86 2.94
N ASN A 359 14.11 5.93 3.24
CA ASN A 359 15.36 5.81 4.00
C ASN A 359 15.13 5.44 5.46
N ASN A 360 14.10 5.99 6.11
CA ASN A 360 13.72 5.58 7.46
C ASN A 360 13.35 4.10 7.50
N LEU A 361 12.50 3.63 6.57
CA LEU A 361 12.10 2.22 6.51
C LEU A 361 13.32 1.30 6.26
N ARG A 362 14.26 1.72 5.40
CA ARG A 362 15.53 0.99 5.20
C ARG A 362 16.35 0.84 6.49
N GLY A 363 16.24 1.77 7.43
CA GLY A 363 16.87 1.68 8.74
C GLY A 363 16.10 0.83 9.76
N ILE A 364 14.81 0.59 9.55
CA ILE A 364 13.96 -0.26 10.42
C ILE A 364 14.12 -1.74 10.09
N PHE A 365 14.25 -2.06 8.81
CA PHE A 365 14.32 -3.44 8.32
C PHE A 365 15.77 -3.89 8.08
N PRO A 366 16.07 -5.19 8.16
CA PRO A 366 17.42 -5.69 7.83
C PRO A 366 17.75 -5.48 6.35
N GLU A 367 19.04 -5.49 6.01
CA GLU A 367 19.51 -5.30 4.63
C GLU A 367 18.95 -6.33 3.63
N THR A 368 18.52 -7.49 4.13
CA THR A 368 17.87 -8.53 3.32
C THR A 368 16.47 -8.17 2.86
N THR A 369 15.80 -7.21 3.53
CA THR A 369 14.45 -6.78 3.18
C THR A 369 14.48 -5.81 2.00
N ALA A 370 13.79 -6.15 0.92
CA ALA A 370 13.69 -5.27 -0.24
C ALA A 370 12.74 -4.09 0.03
N ILE A 371 13.24 -2.86 -0.02
CA ILE A 371 12.41 -1.65 0.08
C ILE A 371 12.06 -1.15 -1.33
N GLN A 372 10.82 -1.37 -1.77
CA GLN A 372 10.35 -0.97 -3.09
C GLN A 372 9.86 0.48 -3.08
N ALA A 373 10.78 1.40 -3.36
CA ALA A 373 10.49 2.82 -3.60
C ALA A 373 11.51 3.41 -4.59
N PRO A 374 11.16 4.48 -5.34
CA PRO A 374 12.08 5.08 -6.31
C PRO A 374 13.43 5.52 -5.74
N ALA A 375 13.49 5.88 -4.45
CA ALA A 375 14.71 6.31 -3.78
C ALA A 375 15.61 5.15 -3.29
N THR A 376 15.10 3.92 -3.28
CA THR A 376 15.78 2.73 -2.75
C THR A 376 16.01 1.65 -3.81
N SER A 377 15.17 1.59 -4.84
CA SER A 377 15.16 0.54 -5.86
C SER A 377 14.92 1.11 -7.25
N THR A 378 15.77 0.74 -8.22
CA THR A 378 15.64 1.16 -9.63
C THR A 378 14.54 0.42 -10.38
N THR A 379 14.05 -0.70 -9.84
CA THR A 379 12.96 -1.50 -10.42
C THR A 379 11.61 -1.18 -9.78
N ALA A 380 11.56 -0.21 -8.86
CA ALA A 380 10.34 0.22 -8.22
C ALA A 380 9.39 0.88 -9.23
N ILE A 381 8.13 0.49 -9.17
CA ILE A 381 7.05 1.14 -9.90
C ILE A 381 6.71 2.44 -9.16
N ASN A 382 6.19 3.43 -9.89
CA ASN A 382 5.66 4.66 -9.29
C ASN A 382 4.66 4.33 -8.15
N PRO A 383 4.92 4.74 -6.89
CA PRO A 383 4.05 4.44 -5.75
C PRO A 383 2.59 4.86 -5.92
N SER A 384 2.33 5.90 -6.71
CA SER A 384 0.98 6.43 -6.97
C SER A 384 0.22 5.67 -8.06
N GLU A 385 0.85 4.71 -8.72
CA GLU A 385 0.27 3.96 -9.83
C GLU A 385 -0.03 2.49 -9.48
N LEU A 386 0.51 2.00 -8.36
CA LEU A 386 0.45 0.59 -7.97
C LEU A 386 -0.98 0.05 -7.90
N GLN A 387 -1.87 0.75 -7.22
CA GLN A 387 -3.26 0.32 -7.04
C GLN A 387 -4.02 0.25 -8.37
N ALA A 388 -3.91 1.29 -9.20
CA ALA A 388 -4.60 1.34 -10.48
C ALA A 388 -4.07 0.26 -11.43
N ARG A 389 -2.75 0.06 -11.47
CA ARG A 389 -2.10 -1.01 -12.25
C ARG A 389 -2.59 -2.40 -11.79
N GLY A 390 -2.61 -2.66 -10.49
CA GLY A 390 -3.12 -3.90 -9.92
C GLY A 390 -4.58 -4.16 -10.29
N ALA A 391 -5.44 -3.14 -10.19
CA ALA A 391 -6.83 -3.24 -10.61
C ALA A 391 -6.97 -3.53 -12.12
N ALA A 392 -6.15 -2.91 -12.97
CA ALA A 392 -6.19 -3.14 -14.41
C ALA A 392 -5.72 -4.55 -14.80
N LEU A 393 -4.71 -5.08 -14.09
CA LEU A 393 -4.25 -6.46 -14.25
C LEU A 393 -5.36 -7.43 -13.84
N GLN A 394 -5.98 -7.20 -12.68
CA GLN A 394 -7.10 -8.03 -12.23
C GLN A 394 -8.29 -7.96 -13.21
N ALA A 395 -8.63 -6.77 -13.69
CA ALA A 395 -9.69 -6.59 -14.68
C ALA A 395 -9.41 -7.37 -15.96
N SER A 396 -8.16 -7.35 -16.44
CA SER A 396 -7.74 -8.11 -17.61
C SER A 396 -7.85 -9.63 -17.42
N LEU A 397 -7.59 -10.14 -16.21
CA LEU A 397 -7.67 -11.57 -15.90
C LEU A 397 -9.12 -12.09 -15.92
N ILE A 398 -10.08 -11.26 -15.51
CA ILE A 398 -11.49 -11.67 -15.33
C ILE A 398 -12.45 -11.09 -16.38
N GLN A 399 -11.96 -10.33 -17.36
CA GLN A 399 -12.82 -9.61 -18.32
C GLN A 399 -13.76 -10.53 -19.11
N GLU A 400 -13.34 -11.77 -19.39
CA GLU A 400 -14.12 -12.77 -20.15
C GLU A 400 -14.95 -13.70 -19.25
N TYR A 401 -14.90 -13.53 -17.92
CA TYR A 401 -15.64 -14.37 -16.99
C TYR A 401 -17.09 -13.89 -16.87
N GLU A 402 -18.04 -14.82 -16.69
CA GLU A 402 -19.41 -14.44 -16.38
C GLU A 402 -19.48 -13.78 -14.99
N ALA A 403 -20.39 -12.84 -14.81
CA ALA A 403 -20.52 -12.12 -13.53
C ALA A 403 -20.78 -13.08 -12.36
N ALA A 404 -21.57 -14.15 -12.59
CA ALA A 404 -21.83 -15.18 -11.60
C ALA A 404 -20.58 -15.97 -11.20
N ASP A 405 -19.65 -16.22 -12.14
CA ASP A 405 -18.40 -16.93 -11.84
C ASP A 405 -17.46 -16.05 -11.01
N ILE A 406 -17.42 -14.75 -11.29
CA ILE A 406 -16.65 -13.78 -10.50
C ILE A 406 -17.21 -13.69 -9.08
N GLU A 407 -18.52 -13.54 -8.93
CA GLU A 407 -19.19 -13.50 -7.63
C GLU A 407 -18.93 -14.79 -6.82
N GLN A 408 -19.14 -15.96 -7.44
CA GLN A 408 -18.89 -17.25 -6.80
C GLN A 408 -17.43 -17.41 -6.37
N SER A 409 -16.48 -16.91 -7.16
CA SER A 409 -15.04 -16.98 -6.84
C SER A 409 -14.64 -16.15 -5.62
N THR A 410 -15.43 -15.14 -5.26
CA THR A 410 -15.20 -14.31 -4.08
C THR A 410 -15.86 -14.85 -2.80
N HIS A 411 -16.75 -15.82 -2.93
CA HIS A 411 -17.50 -16.38 -1.82
C HIS A 411 -16.55 -16.99 -0.76
N PRO A 412 -16.85 -16.88 0.55
CA PRO A 412 -16.02 -17.46 1.62
C PRO A 412 -15.72 -18.96 1.45
N ALA A 413 -16.59 -19.69 0.75
CA ALA A 413 -16.36 -21.11 0.43
C ALA A 413 -15.15 -21.36 -0.48
N VAL A 414 -14.72 -20.35 -1.25
CA VAL A 414 -13.53 -20.39 -2.12
C VAL A 414 -12.35 -19.71 -1.43
N THR A 415 -12.58 -18.55 -0.82
CA THR A 415 -11.49 -17.70 -0.27
C THR A 415 -11.04 -18.13 1.13
N THR A 416 -11.87 -18.80 1.92
CA THR A 416 -11.52 -19.27 3.27
C THR A 416 -10.93 -20.66 3.20
N VAL A 417 -9.60 -20.73 3.23
CA VAL A 417 -8.81 -21.96 3.20
C VAL A 417 -7.97 -22.12 4.46
N LYS A 418 -7.61 -23.36 4.79
CA LYS A 418 -6.71 -23.63 5.91
C LYS A 418 -5.30 -23.16 5.56
N HIS A 419 -4.59 -22.66 6.57
CA HIS A 419 -3.19 -22.26 6.46
C HIS A 419 -2.37 -23.10 7.44
N ILE A 420 -1.15 -23.49 7.05
CA ILE A 420 -0.23 -24.14 7.99
C ILE A 420 0.38 -23.11 8.93
N ALA A 421 0.41 -23.41 10.23
CA ALA A 421 0.91 -22.48 11.25
C ALA A 421 2.44 -22.46 11.34
N ASN A 422 3.08 -23.62 11.17
CA ASN A 422 4.54 -23.77 11.20
C ASN A 422 5.06 -24.03 9.78
N ALA A 423 6.34 -23.70 9.55
CA ALA A 423 6.99 -24.12 8.34
C ALA A 423 7.23 -25.63 8.35
N VAL A 424 7.13 -26.27 7.18
CA VAL A 424 7.52 -27.66 7.00
C VAL A 424 8.79 -27.67 6.15
N GLY A 425 9.80 -28.41 6.59
CA GLY A 425 11.10 -28.43 5.96
C GLY A 425 11.86 -29.71 6.21
N VAL A 426 13.14 -29.68 5.88
CA VAL A 426 14.06 -30.80 6.09
C VAL A 426 15.25 -30.38 6.92
N VAL A 427 15.82 -31.33 7.63
CA VAL A 427 17.06 -31.13 8.36
C VAL A 427 18.25 -31.43 7.45
N THR A 428 19.21 -30.51 7.43
CA THR A 428 20.45 -30.55 6.64
C THR A 428 21.66 -30.26 7.54
N GLY A 429 22.87 -30.42 7.00
CA GLY A 429 24.14 -30.23 7.74
C GLY A 429 24.75 -31.54 8.22
N GLU A 430 26.08 -31.56 8.44
CA GLU A 430 26.83 -32.76 8.83
C GLU A 430 26.36 -33.34 10.18
N ASN A 431 25.86 -32.47 11.07
CA ASN A 431 25.33 -32.84 12.39
C ASN A 431 23.79 -32.94 12.44
N GLY A 432 23.09 -32.63 11.34
CA GLY A 432 21.62 -32.63 11.30
C GLY A 432 21.00 -31.57 12.21
N ASP A 433 21.54 -30.36 12.19
CA ASP A 433 21.17 -29.23 13.05
C ASP A 433 20.63 -28.02 12.27
N VAL A 434 20.75 -28.00 10.93
CA VAL A 434 20.30 -26.87 10.09
C VAL A 434 18.95 -27.18 9.47
N PHE A 435 17.92 -26.41 9.85
CA PHE A 435 16.61 -26.48 9.23
C PHE A 435 16.58 -25.74 7.89
N LEU A 436 16.19 -26.45 6.83
CA LEU A 436 15.90 -25.87 5.52
C LEU A 436 14.38 -25.81 5.31
N PRO A 437 13.74 -24.62 5.37
CA PRO A 437 12.32 -24.48 5.11
C PRO A 437 11.99 -24.85 3.65
N ILE A 438 10.95 -25.64 3.45
CA ILE A 438 10.44 -26.01 2.11
C ILE A 438 9.08 -25.36 1.86
N MET A 439 8.19 -25.43 2.86
CA MET A 439 6.89 -24.80 2.84
C MET A 439 6.81 -23.82 4.01
N PRO A 440 6.82 -22.50 3.77
CA PRO A 440 6.80 -21.51 4.84
C PRO A 440 5.51 -21.53 5.65
N ALA A 441 5.56 -20.99 6.87
CA ALA A 441 4.36 -20.70 7.65
C ALA A 441 3.40 -19.77 6.89
N GLU A 442 2.12 -19.83 7.27
CA GLU A 442 1.02 -19.11 6.63
C GLU A 442 0.82 -19.48 5.15
N THR A 443 1.21 -20.70 4.75
CA THR A 443 0.90 -21.22 3.41
C THR A 443 -0.51 -21.80 3.40
N ALA A 444 -1.37 -21.23 2.56
CA ALA A 444 -2.69 -21.75 2.23
C ALA A 444 -2.60 -23.15 1.60
N VAL A 445 -3.47 -24.08 2.01
CA VAL A 445 -3.52 -25.45 1.47
C VAL A 445 -4.78 -25.67 0.61
N PRO A 446 -4.71 -26.51 -0.45
CA PRO A 446 -3.62 -27.41 -0.82
C PRO A 446 -2.41 -26.69 -1.45
N ALA A 447 -1.20 -27.10 -1.07
CA ALA A 447 0.04 -26.52 -1.57
C ALA A 447 1.13 -27.55 -1.82
N ARG A 448 2.00 -27.25 -2.78
CA ARG A 448 3.16 -28.06 -3.14
C ARG A 448 4.40 -27.20 -3.25
N ARG A 449 5.49 -27.64 -2.64
CA ARG A 449 6.82 -27.02 -2.77
C ARG A 449 7.88 -28.08 -3.01
N THR A 450 8.89 -27.72 -3.79
CA THR A 450 9.97 -28.61 -4.18
C THR A 450 11.30 -27.89 -4.01
N VAL A 451 12.26 -28.54 -3.37
CA VAL A 451 13.63 -28.03 -3.24
C VAL A 451 14.63 -29.10 -3.63
N GLN A 452 15.82 -28.68 -4.04
CA GLN A 452 16.97 -29.56 -4.20
C GLN A 452 17.87 -29.41 -2.99
N ILE A 453 18.12 -30.50 -2.27
CA ILE A 453 19.01 -30.51 -1.12
C ILE A 453 20.44 -30.92 -1.52
N PRO A 454 21.46 -30.38 -0.84
CA PRO A 454 22.84 -30.86 -1.00
C PRO A 454 22.96 -32.31 -0.54
N THR A 455 23.87 -33.05 -1.17
CA THR A 455 24.13 -34.47 -0.87
C THR A 455 25.60 -34.65 -0.47
N PRO A 456 25.95 -35.77 0.20
CA PRO A 456 27.34 -36.08 0.52
C PRO A 456 28.23 -36.05 -0.73
N ALA A 457 29.43 -35.48 -0.61
CA ALA A 457 30.34 -35.26 -1.74
C ALA A 457 30.72 -36.54 -2.49
N GLU A 458 30.74 -37.69 -1.80
CA GLU A 458 31.05 -39.00 -2.36
C GLU A 458 29.82 -39.72 -2.97
N GLY A 459 28.62 -39.14 -2.82
CA GLY A 459 27.35 -39.81 -3.12
C GLY A 459 26.99 -40.86 -2.06
N GLY A 460 26.08 -41.77 -2.41
CA GLY A 460 25.63 -42.85 -1.53
C GLY A 460 24.18 -42.68 -1.06
N ASP A 461 23.90 -43.14 0.16
CA ASP A 461 22.56 -43.10 0.72
C ASP A 461 22.31 -41.75 1.43
N VAL A 462 21.21 -41.09 1.08
CA VAL A 462 20.82 -39.78 1.62
C VAL A 462 19.58 -39.94 2.48
N LEU A 463 19.69 -39.49 3.73
CA LEU A 463 18.58 -39.46 4.67
C LEU A 463 17.83 -38.12 4.56
N VAL A 464 16.52 -38.19 4.37
CA VAL A 464 15.63 -37.04 4.30
C VAL A 464 14.71 -37.09 5.54
N ARG A 465 15.02 -36.23 6.51
CA ARG A 465 14.21 -36.04 7.73
C ARG A 465 13.34 -34.82 7.56
N VAL A 466 12.02 -35.01 7.46
CA VAL A 466 11.02 -33.96 7.33
C VAL A 466 10.50 -33.61 8.71
N VAL A 467 10.57 -32.32 9.05
CA VAL A 467 10.23 -31.79 10.37
C VAL A 467 9.44 -30.50 10.23
N GLU A 468 8.72 -30.13 11.29
CA GLU A 468 8.20 -28.78 11.45
C GLU A 468 9.30 -27.84 11.95
N GLY A 469 9.18 -26.55 11.65
CA GLY A 469 10.09 -25.50 12.13
C GLY A 469 9.35 -24.20 12.42
N GLY A 470 9.66 -23.59 13.56
CA GLY A 470 9.20 -22.26 13.92
C GLY A 470 10.35 -21.25 13.88
N THR A 471 10.07 -20.00 13.55
CA THR A 471 11.05 -18.91 13.66
C THR A 471 11.11 -18.41 15.11
N HIS A 472 12.30 -18.02 15.56
CA HIS A 472 12.53 -17.43 16.86
C HIS A 472 13.55 -16.30 16.76
N ILE A 473 13.31 -15.19 17.44
CA ILE A 473 14.24 -14.07 17.48
C ILE A 473 15.13 -14.21 18.71
N LYS A 474 16.41 -14.50 18.48
CA LYS A 474 17.43 -14.53 19.54
C LYS A 474 17.94 -13.12 19.76
N VAL A 475 17.82 -12.62 20.99
CA VAL A 475 18.36 -11.32 21.41
C VAL A 475 19.64 -11.57 22.20
N THR A 476 20.76 -11.00 21.75
CA THR A 476 22.06 -11.08 22.43
C THR A 476 22.40 -9.69 22.97
N LYS A 477 22.41 -9.56 24.31
CA LYS A 477 22.81 -8.31 24.96
C LYS A 477 24.34 -8.18 24.96
N PRO A 478 24.90 -7.00 24.67
CA PRO A 478 26.33 -6.75 24.83
C PRO A 478 26.78 -6.97 26.28
N GLU A 479 28.02 -7.41 26.48
CA GLU A 479 28.60 -7.49 27.83
C GLU A 479 28.86 -6.08 28.37
N PRO A 480 28.49 -5.77 29.62
CA PRO A 480 28.76 -4.45 30.19
C PRO A 480 30.27 -4.18 30.24
N LYS A 481 30.71 -3.04 29.69
CA LYS A 481 32.12 -2.61 29.76
C LYS A 481 32.59 -2.59 31.23
N PRO A 482 33.79 -3.10 31.54
CA PRO A 482 34.33 -3.03 32.90
C PRO A 482 34.50 -1.57 33.31
N ALA A 483 34.04 -1.24 34.52
CA ALA A 483 34.17 0.10 35.09
C ALA A 483 35.65 0.52 35.09
N LYS A 484 35.97 1.65 34.45
CA LYS A 484 37.29 2.27 34.58
C LYS A 484 37.48 2.67 36.04
N GLU A 485 38.54 2.18 36.67
CA GLU A 485 38.98 2.66 37.99
C GLU A 485 39.22 4.17 37.94
N GLU A 486 38.58 4.90 38.85
CA GLU A 486 38.80 6.34 39.04
C GLU A 486 40.24 6.60 39.48
N SER A 487 41.09 7.02 38.54
CA SER A 487 42.32 7.73 38.87
C SER A 487 41.98 9.20 39.11
N ALA A 488 42.01 9.61 40.38
CA ALA A 488 41.88 10.98 40.80
C ALA A 488 43.06 11.82 40.30
N ASP A 489 42.82 12.74 39.37
CA ASP A 489 43.54 14.01 39.29
C ASP A 489 42.53 15.09 38.87
N LYS A 490 42.34 16.05 39.79
CA LYS A 490 41.54 17.25 39.59
C LYS A 490 42.45 18.32 39.01
N GLU A 491 42.11 18.85 37.84
CA GLU A 491 42.39 20.25 37.52
C GLU A 491 41.16 20.85 36.84
N ASP A 492 40.81 22.04 37.32
CA ASP A 492 39.65 22.86 36.96
C ASP A 492 39.77 23.38 35.52
N ASP A 493 38.71 23.28 34.74
CA ASP A 493 38.39 24.25 33.68
C ASP A 493 36.87 24.25 33.45
N GLU A 494 36.25 25.40 33.73
CA GLU A 494 34.87 25.74 33.41
C GLU A 494 34.79 26.08 31.91
N ASP A 495 34.16 25.21 31.11
CA ASP A 495 33.62 25.59 29.81
C ASP A 495 32.31 24.81 29.55
N ASP A 496 31.19 25.55 29.57
CA ASP A 496 29.86 25.08 29.23
C ASP A 496 29.82 24.71 27.73
N SER A 497 29.96 23.42 27.43
CA SER A 497 29.51 22.85 26.16
C SER A 497 28.56 21.69 26.42
N ASP A 498 27.26 21.98 26.32
CA ASP A 498 26.16 21.01 26.16
C ASP A 498 26.27 20.32 24.78
N PHE A 499 27.37 19.60 24.55
CA PHE A 499 27.42 18.52 23.57
C PHE A 499 27.20 17.25 24.36
N ASP A 500 25.94 16.82 24.44
CA ASP A 500 25.58 15.46 24.86
C ASP A 500 26.52 14.50 24.14
N SER A 501 27.39 13.85 24.90
CA SER A 501 28.15 12.72 24.42
C SER A 501 27.14 11.66 24.05
N ASP A 502 27.05 11.34 22.76
CA ASP A 502 26.43 10.11 22.28
C ASP A 502 27.15 8.94 22.97
N GLU A 503 26.67 8.56 24.15
CA GLU A 503 26.83 7.19 24.64
C GLU A 503 26.14 6.33 23.59
N GLU A 504 26.91 5.79 22.65
CA GLU A 504 26.49 4.69 21.80
C GLU A 504 26.05 3.56 22.74
N GLU A 505 24.77 3.55 23.12
CA GLU A 505 24.13 2.40 23.75
C GLU A 505 24.38 1.23 22.81
N GLU A 506 25.24 0.29 23.22
CA GLU A 506 25.60 -0.86 22.40
C GLU A 506 24.30 -1.61 22.04
N GLU A 507 23.86 -1.47 20.79
CA GLU A 507 22.55 -1.94 20.35
C GLU A 507 22.40 -3.45 20.58
N GLU A 508 21.27 -3.86 21.15
CA GLU A 508 20.94 -5.28 21.33
C GLU A 508 20.94 -6.00 19.96
N LYS A 509 21.86 -6.95 19.74
CA LYS A 509 21.91 -7.71 18.49
C LYS A 509 20.77 -8.71 18.43
N ARG A 510 19.89 -8.57 17.45
CA ARG A 510 18.73 -9.45 17.20
C ARG A 510 18.99 -10.30 15.97
N GLU A 511 18.76 -11.60 16.07
CA GLU A 511 18.96 -12.55 14.98
C GLU A 511 17.76 -13.49 14.85
N LYS A 512 17.30 -13.72 13.62
CA LYS A 512 16.26 -14.69 13.30
C LYS A 512 16.89 -16.08 13.16
N ILE A 513 16.45 -17.02 13.99
CA ILE A 513 16.88 -18.43 13.96
C ILE A 513 15.69 -19.37 13.77
N TRP A 514 15.94 -20.54 13.19
CA TRP A 514 14.96 -21.61 13.09
C TRP A 514 15.07 -22.55 14.30
N LYS A 515 13.94 -22.86 14.92
CA LYS A 515 13.82 -23.89 15.95
C LYS A 515 13.16 -25.12 15.34
N ILE A 516 13.91 -26.22 15.26
CA ILE A 516 13.42 -27.51 14.79
C ILE A 516 12.34 -28.02 15.78
N GLY A 517 11.17 -28.34 15.24
CA GLY A 517 10.01 -28.84 15.95
C GLY A 517 9.87 -30.36 15.84
N GLY A 518 8.62 -30.83 15.77
CA GLY A 518 8.29 -32.26 15.69
C GLY A 518 8.72 -32.89 14.36
N GLU A 519 9.12 -34.16 14.42
CA GLU A 519 9.41 -34.96 13.23
C GLU A 519 8.12 -35.47 12.59
N LEU A 520 7.98 -35.27 11.29
CA LEU A 520 6.81 -35.69 10.52
C LEU A 520 7.07 -37.02 9.78
N ALA A 521 8.24 -37.13 9.14
CA ALA A 521 8.63 -38.35 8.44
C ALA A 521 10.14 -38.46 8.22
N GLU A 522 10.58 -39.69 7.97
CA GLU A 522 11.95 -40.02 7.61
C GLU A 522 11.94 -40.90 6.35
N ALA A 523 12.80 -40.58 5.38
CA ALA A 523 12.92 -41.32 4.12
C ALA A 523 14.39 -41.45 3.71
N ALA A 524 14.75 -42.56 3.06
CA ALA A 524 16.12 -42.80 2.58
C ALA A 524 16.16 -42.92 1.06
N VAL A 525 16.90 -42.03 0.39
CA VAL A 525 17.17 -42.10 -1.06
C VAL A 525 18.51 -42.80 -1.24
N ARG A 526 18.50 -44.01 -1.80
CA ARG A 526 19.69 -44.85 -1.90
C ARG A 526 20.44 -44.67 -3.23
N GLY A 527 21.76 -44.83 -3.18
CA GLY A 527 22.60 -44.90 -4.38
C GLY A 527 22.68 -43.61 -5.19
N VAL A 528 22.61 -42.44 -4.55
CA VAL A 528 22.79 -41.14 -5.19
C VAL A 528 24.21 -41.06 -5.75
N LYS A 529 24.35 -40.59 -6.99
CA LYS A 529 25.68 -40.49 -7.64
C LYS A 529 26.53 -39.41 -6.96
N LYS A 530 27.85 -39.53 -7.12
CA LYS A 530 28.80 -38.51 -6.70
C LYS A 530 28.44 -37.15 -7.32
N GLY A 531 28.20 -36.14 -6.49
CA GLY A 531 27.75 -34.80 -6.92
C GLY A 531 26.29 -34.73 -7.41
N GLY A 532 25.51 -35.80 -7.24
CA GLY A 532 24.07 -35.82 -7.52
C GLY A 532 23.29 -34.92 -6.55
N LYS A 533 22.09 -34.50 -6.92
CA LYS A 533 21.19 -33.73 -6.04
C LYS A 533 19.96 -34.55 -5.72
N VAL A 534 19.46 -34.42 -4.50
CA VAL A 534 18.16 -35.01 -4.11
C VAL A 534 17.10 -33.94 -4.17
N GLU A 535 16.05 -34.21 -4.93
CA GLU A 535 14.83 -33.41 -4.98
C GLU A 535 13.88 -33.91 -3.89
N VAL A 536 13.46 -32.99 -3.01
CA VAL A 536 12.44 -33.23 -2.00
C VAL A 536 11.22 -32.38 -2.33
N THR A 537 10.07 -33.02 -2.47
CA THR A 537 8.78 -32.37 -2.66
C THR A 537 7.89 -32.65 -1.45
N ILE A 538 7.31 -31.58 -0.92
CA ILE A 538 6.27 -31.64 0.12
C ILE A 538 4.97 -31.17 -0.50
N ASN A 539 3.93 -31.98 -0.35
CA ASN A 539 2.57 -31.67 -0.76
C ASN A 539 1.65 -31.76 0.45
N VAL A 540 0.97 -30.68 0.78
CA VAL A 540 -0.01 -30.62 1.87
C VAL A 540 -1.40 -30.49 1.25
N ALA A 541 -2.28 -31.43 1.54
CA ALA A 541 -3.64 -31.45 1.02
C ALA A 541 -4.58 -30.53 1.84
N ALA A 542 -5.80 -30.31 1.36
CA ALA A 542 -6.79 -29.44 2.01
C ALA A 542 -7.25 -29.95 3.39
N ASP A 543 -7.15 -31.26 3.61
CA ASP A 543 -7.39 -31.91 4.91
C ASP A 543 -6.17 -31.86 5.85
N LEU A 544 -5.07 -31.23 5.41
CA LEU A 544 -3.75 -31.16 6.05
C LEU A 544 -2.94 -32.46 5.98
N GLY A 545 -3.37 -33.46 5.20
CA GLY A 545 -2.57 -34.66 4.95
C GLY A 545 -1.27 -34.31 4.21
N VAL A 546 -0.14 -34.83 4.67
CA VAL A 546 1.18 -34.48 4.14
C VAL A 546 1.74 -35.63 3.32
N THR A 547 2.04 -35.38 2.05
CA THR A 547 2.75 -36.33 1.18
C THR A 547 4.16 -35.83 0.93
N VAL A 548 5.15 -36.67 1.22
CA VAL A 548 6.57 -36.42 0.97
C VAL A 548 7.03 -37.30 -0.18
N THR A 549 7.70 -36.72 -1.16
CA THR A 549 8.42 -37.49 -2.18
C THR A 549 9.87 -37.03 -2.27
N ALA A 550 10.81 -37.98 -2.24
CA ALA A 550 12.24 -37.71 -2.35
C ALA A 550 12.88 -38.61 -3.41
N ARG A 551 13.70 -38.03 -4.30
CA ARG A 551 14.38 -38.77 -5.38
C ARG A 551 15.66 -38.08 -5.83
N GLU A 552 16.58 -38.81 -6.43
CA GLU A 552 17.71 -38.21 -7.16
C GLU A 552 17.18 -37.46 -8.41
N VAL A 553 17.71 -36.27 -8.67
CA VAL A 553 17.35 -35.48 -9.86
C VAL A 553 17.67 -36.26 -11.13
N GLY A 554 16.66 -36.45 -11.99
CA GLY A 554 16.79 -37.21 -13.24
C GLY A 554 16.62 -38.74 -13.09
N ALA A 555 16.44 -39.26 -11.88
CA ALA A 555 16.17 -40.67 -11.65
C ALA A 555 14.69 -41.04 -11.88
N LYS A 556 14.44 -42.28 -12.32
CA LYS A 556 13.08 -42.84 -12.48
C LYS A 556 12.47 -43.36 -11.16
N GLY A 557 13.30 -43.66 -10.16
CA GLY A 557 12.88 -44.18 -8.86
C GLY A 557 12.97 -43.12 -7.75
N GLY A 558 12.13 -43.26 -6.73
CA GLY A 558 12.09 -42.37 -5.57
C GLY A 558 11.29 -42.97 -4.41
N VAL A 559 11.37 -42.36 -3.24
CA VAL A 559 10.58 -42.72 -2.06
C VAL A 559 9.38 -41.79 -1.96
N ARG A 560 8.22 -42.36 -1.60
CA ARG A 560 6.98 -41.61 -1.35
C ARG A 560 6.36 -42.10 -0.04
N GLY A 561 5.99 -41.16 0.83
CA GLY A 561 5.24 -41.41 2.06
C GLY A 561 4.06 -40.45 2.19
N GLN A 562 3.04 -40.87 2.93
CA GLN A 562 1.87 -40.06 3.27
C GLN A 562 1.61 -40.15 4.77
N ILE A 563 1.34 -39.00 5.39
CA ILE A 563 1.18 -38.79 6.83
C ILE A 563 -0.21 -38.22 7.09
#